data_AF-A0AAX1F1X2-F1
#
_entry.id   AF-A0AAX1F1X2-F1
#
_cell.length_a   1.000
_cell.length_b   1.000
_cell.length_c   1.000
_cell.angle_alpha   90.00
_cell.angle_beta   90.00
_cell.angle_gamma   90.00
#
_symmetry.space_group_name_H-M   'P 1'
#
loop_
_entity.id
_entity.type
_entity.pdbx_description
1 polymer ?
#
loop_
_entity_poly.entity_id
_entity_poly.type
_entity_poly.pdbx_seq_one_letter_code
_entity_poly.pdbx_strand_id
1 'polypeptide(L)'
;MNHGFGYFFWHILEVTQNYFNAMSGPDFTWLLVGILGQLLFMMRFVVQWIHSERHQKSLIPNSFWYFSLLGSVIVLAYGLHKTELVIIVGQFPGTLIYIRNLMLIKKENAKKSKKEFKGIRKKDKI
;
A
#
# COMPACT_ATOMS: atom_id res chain seq x y z
N MET A 1 6.02 -27.34 -25.52
CA MET A 1 5.28 -26.22 -24.90
C MET A 1 6.11 -25.70 -23.73
N ASN A 2 7.00 -24.75 -23.98
CA ASN A 2 7.93 -24.25 -22.96
C ASN A 2 7.50 -22.83 -22.54
N HIS A 3 6.30 -22.71 -21.98
CA HIS A 3 5.89 -21.47 -21.30
C HIS A 3 6.51 -21.46 -19.91
N GLY A 4 7.84 -21.34 -19.87
CA GLY A 4 8.59 -21.13 -18.64
C GLY A 4 8.53 -19.67 -18.19
N PHE A 5 9.05 -19.41 -16.99
CA PHE A 5 9.18 -18.06 -16.42
C PHE A 5 9.85 -17.07 -17.40
N GLY A 6 10.83 -17.53 -18.19
CA GLY A 6 11.48 -16.71 -19.23
C GLY A 6 10.52 -16.16 -20.29
N TYR A 7 9.54 -16.94 -20.74
CA TYR A 7 8.54 -16.49 -21.72
C TYR A 7 7.64 -15.40 -21.13
N PHE A 8 7.21 -15.57 -19.88
CA PHE A 8 6.41 -14.57 -19.17
C PHE A 8 7.16 -13.23 -19.02
N PHE A 9 8.42 -13.28 -18.57
CA PHE A 9 9.25 -12.06 -18.43
C PHE A 9 9.54 -11.41 -19.78
N TRP A 10 9.81 -12.20 -20.81
CA TRP A 10 10.04 -11.69 -22.14
C TRP A 10 8.80 -10.98 -22.70
N HIS A 11 7.62 -11.57 -22.50
CA HIS A 11 6.36 -10.97 -22.94
C HIS A 11 6.04 -9.68 -22.18
N ILE A 12 6.31 -9.62 -20.87
CA ILE A 12 6.18 -8.38 -20.09
C ILE A 12 7.12 -7.29 -20.60
N LEU A 13 8.38 -7.64 -20.90
CA LEU A 13 9.35 -6.70 -21.45
C LEU A 13 8.92 -6.17 -22.82
N GLU A 14 8.47 -7.06 -23.70
CA GLU A 14 7.99 -6.72 -25.04
C GLU A 14 6.76 -5.81 -24.99
N VAL A 15 5.76 -6.15 -24.16
CA VAL A 15 4.57 -5.31 -23.95
C VAL A 15 4.96 -3.94 -23.41
N THR A 16 5.90 -3.87 -22.46
CA THR A 16 6.38 -2.61 -21.89
C THR A 16 7.06 -1.76 -22.96
N GLN A 17 7.95 -2.36 -23.75
CA GLN A 17 8.67 -1.66 -24.80
C GLN A 17 7.73 -1.17 -25.91
N ASN A 18 6.77 -2.00 -26.32
CA ASN A 18 5.74 -1.63 -27.29
C ASN A 18 4.81 -0.52 -26.77
N TYR A 19 4.47 -0.54 -25.48
CA TYR A 19 3.67 0.52 -24.85
C TYR A 19 4.36 1.88 -24.93
N PHE A 20 5.66 1.96 -24.61
CA PHE A 20 6.42 3.21 -24.71
C PHE A 20 6.68 3.63 -26.16
N ASN A 21 6.95 2.68 -27.06
CA ASN A 21 7.19 2.98 -28.47
C ASN A 21 5.93 3.49 -29.19
N ALA A 22 4.74 3.05 -28.77
CA ALA A 22 3.46 3.50 -29.30
C ALA A 22 2.97 4.82 -28.68
N MET A 23 3.67 5.34 -27.67
CA MET A 23 3.21 6.48 -26.88
C MET A 23 3.53 7.81 -27.57
N SER A 24 2.52 8.65 -27.75
CA SER A 24 2.72 9.99 -28.29
C SER A 24 3.33 10.93 -27.24
N GLY A 25 4.00 12.01 -27.68
CA GLY A 25 4.62 13.00 -26.77
C GLY A 25 3.66 13.61 -25.73
N PRO A 26 2.41 13.99 -26.11
CA PRO A 26 1.40 14.43 -25.15
C PRO A 26 1.04 13.36 -24.11
N ASP A 27 0.88 12.11 -24.51
CA ASP A 27 0.53 11.02 -23.59
C ASP A 27 1.64 10.79 -22.56
N PHE A 28 2.91 10.87 -22.98
CA PHE A 28 4.06 10.77 -22.06
C PHE A 28 4.05 11.88 -21.00
N THR A 29 3.62 13.08 -21.37
CA THR A 29 3.48 14.19 -20.41
C THR A 29 2.40 13.89 -19.37
N TRP A 30 1.25 13.37 -19.80
CA TRP A 30 0.18 12.95 -18.90
C TRP A 30 0.57 11.77 -18.00
N LEU A 31 1.40 10.84 -18.50
CA LEU A 31 2.00 9.77 -17.69
C LEU A 31 2.83 10.34 -16.54
N LEU A 32 3.70 11.32 -16.80
CA LEU A 32 4.51 11.97 -15.77
C LEU A 32 3.64 12.71 -14.75
N VAL A 33 2.60 13.42 -15.20
CA VAL A 33 1.62 14.06 -14.32
C VAL A 33 0.91 13.03 -13.44
N GLY A 34 0.52 11.89 -14.00
CA GLY A 34 -0.08 10.79 -13.27
C GLY A 34 0.86 10.20 -12.20
N ILE A 35 2.13 9.99 -12.54
CA ILE A 35 3.16 9.50 -11.60
C ILE A 35 3.38 10.51 -10.48
N LEU A 36 3.50 11.80 -10.79
CA LEU A 36 3.63 12.87 -9.79
C LEU A 36 2.40 12.94 -8.87
N GLY A 37 1.20 12.81 -9.44
CA GLY A 37 -0.05 12.73 -8.69
C GLY A 37 -0.05 11.54 -7.72
N GLN A 38 0.36 10.35 -8.17
CA GLN A 38 0.50 9.17 -7.33
C GLN A 38 1.53 9.35 -6.21
N LEU A 39 2.68 9.96 -6.50
CA LEU A 39 3.72 10.25 -5.49
C LEU A 39 3.19 11.21 -4.41
N LEU A 40 2.47 12.27 -4.79
CA LEU A 40 1.84 13.19 -3.85
C LEU A 40 0.74 12.52 -3.03
N PHE A 41 -0.07 11.64 -3.65
CA PHE A 41 -1.09 10.86 -2.96
C PHE A 41 -0.46 9.90 -1.93
N MET A 42 0.65 9.25 -2.30
CA MET A 42 1.45 8.39 -1.43
C MET A 42 2.05 9.17 -0.26
N MET A 43 2.54 10.38 -0.49
CA MET A 43 3.17 11.20 0.56
C MET A 43 2.26 11.43 1.76
N ARG A 44 0.93 11.43 1.58
CA ARG A 44 -0.02 11.52 2.69
C ARG A 44 0.16 10.40 3.70
N PHE A 45 0.46 9.19 3.25
CA PHE A 45 0.70 8.04 4.11
C PHE A 45 2.10 8.07 4.73
N VAL A 46 3.11 8.54 3.99
CA VAL A 46 4.48 8.69 4.50
C VAL A 46 4.55 9.74 5.60
N VAL A 47 3.93 10.90 5.42
CA VAL A 47 3.85 11.96 6.43
C VAL A 47 3.14 11.45 7.68
N GLN A 48 2.03 10.72 7.51
CA GLN A 48 1.33 10.09 8.63
C GLN A 48 2.18 9.04 9.35
N TRP A 49 2.94 8.23 8.61
CA TRP A 49 3.87 7.27 9.20
C TRP A 49 4.92 7.99 10.04
N ILE A 50 5.61 8.99 9.49
CA ILE A 50 6.63 9.77 10.23
C ILE A 50 6.02 10.39 11.50
N HIS A 51 4.79 10.91 11.40
CA HIS A 51 4.09 11.49 12.54
C HIS A 51 3.74 10.43 13.62
N SER A 52 3.22 9.26 13.21
CA SER A 52 2.89 8.15 14.10
C SER A 52 4.13 7.54 14.77
N GLU A 53 5.26 7.46 14.05
CA GLU A 53 6.53 6.95 14.59
C GLU A 53 7.06 7.90 15.69
N ARG A 54 6.96 9.22 15.45
CA ARG A 54 7.37 10.26 16.40
C ARG A 54 6.49 10.32 17.66
N HIS A 55 5.20 10.00 17.56
CA HIS A 55 4.24 10.14 18.68
C HIS A 55 3.85 8.80 19.33
N GLN A 56 4.28 7.66 18.79
CA GLN A 56 3.97 6.30 19.29
C GLN A 56 2.47 6.05 19.50
N LYS A 57 1.59 6.78 18.79
CA LYS A 57 0.13 6.68 18.90
C LYS A 57 -0.49 6.74 17.50
N SER A 58 -1.34 5.77 17.16
CA SER A 58 -2.16 5.82 15.96
C SER A 58 -3.34 6.76 16.20
N LEU A 59 -3.18 8.04 15.83
CA LEU A 59 -4.25 9.05 15.92
C LEU A 59 -5.38 8.81 14.90
N ILE A 60 -5.12 8.02 13.85
CA ILE A 60 -6.09 7.73 12.79
C ILE A 60 -6.97 6.53 13.17
N PRO A 61 -8.31 6.63 13.01
CA PRO A 61 -9.24 5.56 13.33
C PRO A 61 -9.03 4.32 12.45
N ASN A 62 -9.17 3.13 13.03
CA ASN A 62 -8.96 1.84 12.34
C ASN A 62 -9.80 1.71 11.05
N SER A 63 -10.99 2.30 11.03
CA SER A 63 -11.88 2.32 9.86
C SER A 63 -11.22 2.94 8.63
N PHE A 64 -10.42 4.00 8.79
CA PHE A 64 -9.71 4.64 7.69
C PHE A 64 -8.76 3.66 6.98
N TRP A 65 -8.04 2.83 7.73
CA TRP A 65 -7.11 1.85 7.16
C TRP A 65 -7.84 0.73 6.41
N TYR A 66 -8.98 0.25 6.93
CA TYR A 66 -9.80 -0.73 6.23
C TYR A 66 -10.40 -0.17 4.94
N PHE A 67 -10.98 1.03 4.97
CA PHE A 67 -11.49 1.70 3.77
C PHE A 67 -10.39 2.00 2.75
N SER A 68 -9.20 2.38 3.20
CA SER A 68 -8.06 2.65 2.32
C SER A 68 -7.54 1.38 1.65
N LEU A 69 -7.51 0.26 2.37
CA LEU A 69 -7.14 -1.06 1.83
C LEU A 69 -8.18 -1.54 0.82
N LEU A 70 -9.47 -1.48 1.16
CA LEU A 70 -10.57 -1.85 0.26
C LEU A 70 -10.57 -0.99 -1.01
N GLY A 71 -10.49 0.33 -0.85
CA GLY A 71 -10.39 1.27 -1.95
C GLY A 71 -9.17 0.99 -2.84
N SER A 72 -8.01 0.70 -2.24
CA SER A 72 -6.80 0.35 -3.00
C SER A 72 -6.94 -0.93 -3.81
N VAL A 73 -7.62 -1.95 -3.28
CA VAL A 73 -7.84 -3.22 -3.99
C VAL A 73 -8.81 -3.01 -5.16
N ILE A 74 -9.88 -2.23 -4.97
CA ILE A 74 -10.84 -1.91 -6.03
C ILE A 74 -10.17 -1.10 -7.14
N VAL A 75 -9.39 -0.08 -6.78
CA VAL A 75 -8.66 0.76 -7.74
C VAL A 75 -7.58 -0.04 -8.47
N LEU A 76 -6.87 -0.93 -7.78
CA LEU A 76 -5.90 -1.83 -8.40
C LEU A 76 -6.59 -2.80 -9.38
N ALA A 77 -7.73 -3.39 -9.01
CA ALA A 77 -8.51 -4.26 -9.89
C ALA A 77 -8.99 -3.51 -11.14
N TYR A 78 -9.41 -2.25 -10.97
CA TYR A 78 -9.78 -1.37 -12.08
C TYR A 78 -8.58 -1.05 -12.99
N GLY A 79 -7.44 -0.69 -12.40
CA GLY A 79 -6.20 -0.40 -13.14
C GLY A 79 -5.69 -1.60 -13.93
N LEU A 80 -5.79 -2.81 -13.36
CA LEU A 80 -5.49 -4.06 -14.05
C LEU A 80 -6.45 -4.32 -15.21
N HIS A 81 -7.75 -4.05 -15.03
CA HIS A 81 -8.75 -4.19 -16.09
C HIS A 81 -8.53 -3.19 -17.24
N LYS A 82 -8.08 -1.97 -16.94
CA LYS A 82 -7.81 -0.91 -17.93
C LYS A 82 -6.36 -0.87 -18.42
N THR A 83 -5.48 -1.74 -17.93
CA THR A 83 -4.03 -1.74 -18.21
C THR A 83 -3.36 -0.36 -17.98
N GLU A 84 -3.81 0.35 -16.95
CA GLU A 84 -3.33 1.69 -16.60
C GLU A 84 -2.10 1.61 -15.67
N LEU A 85 -0.91 1.82 -16.24
CA LEU A 85 0.37 1.65 -15.55
C LEU A 85 0.49 2.54 -14.31
N VAL A 86 0.04 3.80 -14.39
CA VAL A 86 0.10 4.78 -13.29
C VAL A 86 -0.69 4.29 -12.07
N ILE A 87 -1.86 3.71 -12.32
CA ILE A 87 -2.74 3.22 -11.25
C ILE A 87 -2.11 2.00 -10.59
N ILE A 88 -1.65 1.04 -11.39
CA ILE A 88 -1.04 -0.19 -10.89
C ILE A 88 0.20 0.12 -10.04
N VAL A 89 1.13 0.93 -10.56
CA VAL A 89 2.38 1.28 -9.87
C VAL A 89 2.12 2.09 -8.60
N GLY A 90 1.17 3.04 -8.64
CA GLY A 90 0.85 3.87 -7.49
C GLY A 90 0.18 3.14 -6.33
N GLN A 91 -0.49 2.02 -6.59
CA GLN A 91 -1.27 1.31 -5.57
C GLN A 91 -0.43 0.34 -4.70
N PHE A 92 0.69 -0.18 -5.22
CA PHE A 92 1.56 -1.12 -4.51
C PHE A 92 2.14 -0.57 -3.20
N PRO A 93 2.76 0.64 -3.17
CA PRO A 93 3.36 1.19 -1.95
C PRO A 93 2.34 1.46 -0.84
N GLY A 94 1.16 1.97 -1.20
CA GLY A 94 0.08 2.25 -0.24
C GLY A 94 -0.37 0.99 0.49
N THR A 95 -0.49 -0.12 -0.24
CA THR A 95 -0.87 -1.43 0.31
C THR A 95 0.14 -1.92 1.37
N LEU A 96 1.45 -1.74 1.14
CA LEU A 96 2.49 -2.13 2.09
C LEU A 96 2.41 -1.34 3.41
N ILE A 97 2.17 -0.02 3.32
CA ILE A 97 2.04 0.86 4.50
C ILE A 97 0.82 0.45 5.33
N TYR A 98 -0.31 0.13 4.69
CA TYR A 98 -1.52 -0.34 5.38
C TYR A 98 -1.29 -1.63 6.14
N ILE A 99 -0.67 -2.61 5.49
CA ILE A 99 -0.34 -3.91 6.08
C ILE A 99 0.56 -3.71 7.32
N ARG A 100 1.61 -2.90 7.22
CA ARG A 100 2.51 -2.60 8.34
C ARG A 100 1.78 -1.97 9.52
N ASN A 101 0.89 -1.01 9.25
CA ASN A 101 0.13 -0.33 10.31
C ASN A 101 -0.86 -1.27 11.01
N LEU A 102 -1.54 -2.16 10.27
CA LEU A 102 -2.38 -3.22 10.84
C LEU A 102 -1.58 -4.17 11.75
N MET A 103 -0.36 -4.54 11.36
CA MET A 103 0.50 -5.39 12.20
C MET A 103 0.91 -4.71 13.50
N LEU A 104 1.22 -3.40 13.48
CA LEU A 104 1.56 -2.65 14.67
C LEU A 104 0.39 -2.57 15.66
N ILE A 105 -0.82 -2.28 15.17
CA ILE A 105 -2.03 -2.22 15.99
C ILE A 105 -2.27 -3.57 16.70
N LYS A 106 -2.13 -4.68 15.98
CA LYS A 106 -2.28 -6.03 16.54
C LYS A 106 -1.25 -6.30 17.66
N LYS A 107 -0.02 -5.82 17.50
CA LYS A 107 1.05 -5.95 18.49
C LYS A 107 0.82 -5.10 19.73
N GLU A 108 0.27 -3.89 19.58
CA GLU A 108 -0.06 -3.00 20.71
C GLU A 108 -1.21 -3.57 21.55
N ASN A 109 -2.27 -4.06 20.89
CA ASN A 109 -3.40 -4.69 21.57
C ASN A 109 -2.98 -5.95 22.35
N ALA A 110 -2.12 -6.79 21.78
CA ALA A 110 -1.56 -7.96 22.48
C ALA A 110 -0.71 -7.57 23.71
N LYS A 111 0.01 -6.44 23.66
CA LYS A 111 0.76 -5.92 24.81
C LYS A 111 -0.16 -5.38 25.91
N LYS A 112 -1.22 -4.63 25.55
CA LYS A 112 -2.23 -4.13 26.52
C LYS A 112 -2.91 -5.28 27.27
N SER A 113 -3.42 -6.28 26.55
CA SER A 113 -4.07 -7.46 27.13
C SER A 113 -3.15 -8.22 28.11
N LYS A 114 -1.87 -8.42 27.76
CA LYS A 114 -0.89 -9.05 28.67
C LYS A 114 -0.62 -8.22 29.93
N LYS A 115 -0.60 -6.89 29.81
CA LYS A 115 -0.33 -5.99 30.94
C LYS A 115 -1.52 -5.97 31.92
N GLU A 116 -2.73 -5.97 31.40
CA GLU A 116 -3.98 -6.05 32.16
C GLU A 116 -4.12 -7.38 32.90
N PHE A 117 -3.88 -8.51 32.21
CA PHE A 117 -3.88 -9.84 32.83
C PHE A 117 -2.85 -9.99 33.97
N LYS A 118 -1.64 -9.44 33.80
CA LYS A 118 -0.63 -9.41 34.88
C LYS A 118 -1.06 -8.53 36.05
N GLY A 119 -1.77 -7.43 35.80
CA GLY A 119 -2.30 -6.54 36.84
C GLY A 119 -3.34 -7.22 37.72
N ILE A 120 -4.30 -7.93 37.10
CA ILE A 120 -5.35 -8.70 37.80
C ILE A 120 -4.70 -9.77 38.69
N ARG A 121 -3.80 -10.59 38.13
CA ARG A 121 -3.11 -11.67 38.86
C ARG A 121 -2.26 -11.19 40.05
N LYS A 122 -1.87 -9.91 40.07
CA LYS A 122 -1.11 -9.30 41.17
C LYS A 122 -2.03 -8.81 42.29
N LYS A 123 -3.25 -8.41 41.95
CA LYS A 123 -4.31 -8.02 42.89
C LYS A 123 -4.87 -9.23 43.65
N ASP A 124 -5.00 -10.37 42.98
CA ASP A 124 -5.51 -11.61 43.60
C ASP A 124 -4.52 -12.28 44.58
N LYS A 125 -3.30 -11.76 44.68
CA LYS A 125 -2.22 -12.27 45.55
C LYS A 125 -1.96 -11.42 46.80
N ILE A 126 -2.75 -10.35 46.99
CA ILE A 126 -2.70 -9.46 48.16
C ILE A 126 -4.01 -9.68 48.93
#